data_AF-A0A8J5B821-F1
#
_entry.id   AF-A0A8J5B821-F1
#
_cell.length_a   1.000
_cell.length_b   1.000
_cell.length_c   1.000
_cell.angle_alpha   90.00
_cell.angle_beta   90.00
_cell.angle_gamma   90.00
#
_symmetry.space_group_name_H-M   'P 1'
#
loop_
_entity.id
_entity.type
_entity.pdbx_description
1 polymer ?
#
loop_
_entity_poly.entity_id
_entity_poly.type
_entity_poly.pdbx_seq_one_letter_code
_entity_poly.pdbx_strand_id
1 'polypeptide(L)'
;MQLFYATFDVKLGHSLLKGFGEGLGGVEYKAIPSSFQQDDVVYLSHHGQSGVAVVVDRNIGINEGQRQNTVFALGVLADEPWNYLNLLDTTMKALEKGDEEKVLNGLWSLLTKGPKPRAPERHPIYALVPLLTMIGPEFFEIHRQTLLRNRLLIVLDHDTGITLEQATSLIYILGLLGASSDSLPELNLQYIATVQDSERLAKMNNYLALTTDTIMLHRKNDHDVAVRLSNDGVQITNYDFPSQRDSRRYHVLTHFIKAVREEGRGPAFQQLLSQAQQPCPHTGKKALWRQLYEVLANNMLWLASAGEISTIEDEQYLEGLEFDDEDDDSLTLEVLLVGYFQQITNRLNATVQSLVTRDLYREDHLTLTLAHADVLQTGLEMYNSHDEKFLHDYVERWWNTDINVSYLGLFKCC
;
A
#
# COMPACT_ATOMS: atom_id res chain seq x y z
N MET A 1 20.40 2.69 -15.79
CA MET A 1 19.92 1.43 -16.40
C MET A 1 20.94 0.34 -16.15
N GLN A 2 20.55 -0.74 -15.49
CA GLN A 2 21.34 -1.94 -15.27
C GLN A 2 20.46 -3.17 -15.51
N LEU A 3 21.05 -4.30 -15.91
CA LEU A 3 20.36 -5.57 -16.16
C LEU A 3 21.06 -6.68 -15.37
N PHE A 4 20.29 -7.54 -14.73
CA PHE A 4 20.83 -8.69 -14.00
C PHE A 4 20.04 -9.96 -14.29
N TYR A 5 20.74 -11.08 -14.24
CA TYR A 5 20.19 -12.42 -14.26
C TYR A 5 20.81 -13.20 -13.09
N ALA A 6 19.97 -13.59 -12.15
CA ALA A 6 20.35 -14.24 -10.91
C ALA A 6 19.64 -15.59 -10.75
N THR A 7 20.20 -16.45 -9.93
CA THR A 7 19.61 -17.73 -9.59
C THR A 7 19.77 -18.06 -8.12
N PHE A 8 18.85 -18.87 -7.61
CA PHE A 8 18.95 -19.54 -6.33
C PHE A 8 18.91 -21.05 -6.54
N ASP A 9 19.94 -21.74 -6.07
CA ASP A 9 20.02 -23.20 -6.00
C ASP A 9 20.23 -23.59 -4.54
N VAL A 10 19.52 -24.62 -4.07
CA VAL A 10 19.59 -25.12 -2.69
C VAL A 10 21.03 -25.44 -2.24
N LYS A 11 21.91 -25.83 -3.16
CA LYS A 11 23.32 -26.18 -2.88
C LYS A 11 24.26 -24.98 -2.98
N LEU A 12 24.04 -24.10 -3.96
CA LEU A 12 24.94 -22.98 -4.25
C LEU A 12 24.53 -21.68 -3.52
N GLY A 13 23.29 -21.60 -3.05
CA GLY A 13 22.68 -20.39 -2.54
C GLY A 13 22.34 -19.40 -3.67
N HIS A 14 22.24 -18.12 -3.31
CA HIS A 14 22.03 -17.05 -4.28
C HIS A 14 23.31 -16.78 -5.07
N SER A 15 23.17 -16.63 -6.39
CA SER A 15 24.29 -16.27 -7.26
C SER A 15 23.83 -15.39 -8.43
N LEU A 16 24.67 -14.42 -8.77
CA LEU A 16 24.50 -13.59 -9.95
C LEU A 16 25.16 -14.29 -11.15
N LEU A 17 24.36 -14.75 -12.11
CA LEU A 17 24.83 -15.44 -13.32
C LEU A 17 25.39 -14.45 -14.35
N LYS A 18 24.67 -13.35 -14.55
CA LYS A 18 25.08 -12.28 -15.48
C LYS A 18 24.64 -10.93 -14.96
N GLY A 19 25.50 -9.93 -15.08
CA GLY A 19 25.19 -8.55 -14.78
C GLY A 19 25.73 -7.62 -15.88
N PHE A 20 24.94 -6.61 -16.22
CA PHE A 20 25.32 -5.51 -17.09
C PHE A 20 25.15 -4.19 -16.32
N GLY A 21 26.27 -3.50 -16.10
CA GLY A 21 26.35 -2.34 -15.19
C GLY A 21 27.23 -2.64 -13.97
N GLU A 22 27.48 -1.61 -13.17
CA GLU A 22 28.30 -1.69 -11.95
C GLU A 22 27.41 -1.72 -10.69
N GLY A 23 27.87 -2.35 -9.61
CA GLY A 23 27.18 -2.32 -8.32
C GLY A 23 26.01 -3.29 -8.15
N LEU A 24 25.93 -4.35 -8.96
CA LEU A 24 24.86 -5.36 -8.88
C LEU A 24 25.03 -6.39 -7.75
N GLY A 25 26.12 -6.32 -6.98
CA GLY A 25 26.36 -7.28 -5.89
C GLY A 25 25.24 -7.22 -4.84
N GLY A 26 24.67 -8.38 -4.51
CA GLY A 26 23.62 -8.52 -3.51
C GLY A 26 22.19 -8.26 -4.03
N VAL A 27 22.03 -7.91 -5.31
CA VAL A 27 20.70 -7.74 -5.92
C VAL A 27 19.91 -9.05 -5.92
N GLU A 28 20.61 -10.19 -5.98
CA GLU A 28 20.06 -11.53 -6.00
C GLU A 28 19.27 -11.90 -4.73
N TYR A 29 19.64 -11.34 -3.57
CA TYR A 29 18.92 -11.56 -2.31
C TYR A 29 17.59 -10.80 -2.25
N LYS A 30 17.48 -9.69 -2.99
CA LYS A 30 16.25 -8.89 -3.09
C LYS A 30 15.34 -9.39 -4.21
N ALA A 31 15.93 -9.82 -5.32
CA ALA A 31 15.18 -10.33 -6.46
C ALA A 31 14.55 -11.70 -6.17
N ILE A 32 15.16 -12.52 -5.32
CA ILE A 32 14.66 -13.84 -4.95
C ILE A 32 14.56 -13.89 -3.41
N PRO A 33 13.48 -13.37 -2.79
CA PRO A 33 13.32 -13.48 -1.35
C PRO A 33 13.03 -14.92 -0.92
N SER A 34 13.29 -15.19 0.35
CA SER A 34 13.17 -16.50 1.00
C SER A 34 11.78 -17.16 0.90
N SER A 35 10.73 -16.35 0.71
CA SER A 35 9.33 -16.77 0.70
C SER A 35 8.74 -17.05 -0.66
N PHE A 36 9.56 -17.07 -1.71
CA PHE A 36 9.10 -17.30 -3.06
C PHE A 36 8.53 -18.72 -3.22
N GLN A 37 7.31 -18.83 -3.75
CA GLN A 37 6.61 -20.12 -3.92
C GLN A 37 6.24 -20.42 -5.38
N GLN A 38 6.06 -19.39 -6.22
CA GLN A 38 5.58 -19.50 -7.61
C GLN A 38 6.05 -18.31 -8.43
N ASP A 39 6.06 -18.46 -9.76
CA ASP A 39 6.36 -17.39 -10.71
C ASP A 39 5.66 -16.08 -10.35
N ASP A 40 6.45 -15.03 -10.14
CA ASP A 40 5.94 -13.75 -9.66
C ASP A 40 6.83 -12.58 -10.14
N VAL A 41 6.31 -11.37 -9.97
CA VAL A 41 7.04 -10.13 -10.23
C VAL A 41 7.44 -9.50 -8.91
N VAL A 42 8.67 -8.98 -8.87
CA VAL A 42 9.23 -8.38 -7.67
C VAL A 42 9.70 -6.98 -7.98
N TYR A 43 9.08 -5.97 -7.37
CA TYR A 43 9.66 -4.63 -7.31
C TYR A 43 10.73 -4.59 -6.22
N LEU A 44 11.86 -3.94 -6.52
CA LEU A 44 13.00 -3.89 -5.61
C LEU A 44 13.67 -2.51 -5.65
N SER A 45 14.40 -2.16 -4.60
CA SER A 45 15.33 -1.02 -4.63
C SER A 45 16.74 -1.49 -4.28
N HIS A 46 17.70 -1.10 -5.12
CA HIS A 46 19.10 -1.48 -4.97
C HIS A 46 19.99 -0.25 -5.12
N HIS A 47 20.79 0.04 -4.08
CA HIS A 47 21.64 1.24 -4.01
C HIS A 47 20.95 2.55 -4.43
N GLY A 48 19.68 2.73 -4.04
CA GLY A 48 18.89 3.93 -4.35
C GLY A 48 18.26 3.95 -5.75
N GLN A 49 18.45 2.90 -6.57
CA GLN A 49 17.76 2.74 -7.84
C GLN A 49 16.57 1.79 -7.70
N SER A 50 15.43 2.18 -8.28
CA SER A 50 14.25 1.32 -8.41
C SER A 50 14.49 0.24 -9.46
N GLY A 51 13.91 -0.92 -9.23
CA GLY A 51 14.03 -2.07 -10.12
C GLY A 51 12.80 -2.94 -10.12
N VAL A 52 12.77 -3.82 -11.12
CA VAL A 52 11.79 -4.87 -11.23
C VAL A 52 12.45 -6.15 -11.71
N ALA A 53 12.03 -7.29 -11.18
CA ALA A 53 12.48 -8.61 -11.58
C ALA A 53 11.28 -9.51 -11.87
N VAL A 54 11.40 -10.30 -12.93
CA VAL A 54 10.53 -11.44 -13.19
C VAL A 54 11.24 -12.67 -12.62
N VAL A 55 10.55 -13.38 -11.74
CA VAL A 55 11.08 -14.54 -11.03
C VAL A 55 10.31 -15.78 -11.47
N VAL A 56 11.03 -16.85 -11.79
CA VAL A 56 10.44 -18.12 -12.27
C VAL A 56 11.04 -19.28 -11.47
N ASP A 57 10.18 -20.14 -10.92
CA ASP A 57 10.60 -21.42 -10.34
C ASP A 57 10.77 -22.45 -11.44
N ARG A 58 11.98 -22.97 -11.61
CA ARG A 58 12.25 -24.09 -12.52
C ARG A 58 12.55 -25.34 -11.71
N ASN A 59 11.67 -26.32 -11.86
CA ASN A 59 11.99 -27.70 -11.54
C ASN A 59 12.91 -28.28 -12.61
N ILE A 60 14.23 -28.10 -12.45
CA ILE A 60 15.21 -28.77 -13.32
C ILE A 60 15.38 -30.20 -12.79
N GLY A 61 14.56 -31.12 -13.30
CA GLY A 61 14.67 -32.54 -13.02
C GLY A 61 14.77 -33.34 -14.31
N ILE A 62 15.96 -33.90 -14.58
CA ILE A 62 16.19 -34.77 -15.75
C ILE A 62 15.69 -36.20 -15.48
N ASN A 63 15.42 -36.57 -14.23
CA ASN A 63 14.90 -37.90 -13.83
C ASN A 63 13.93 -37.82 -12.64
N GLU A 64 12.96 -38.75 -12.59
CA GLU A 64 12.08 -39.00 -11.43
C GLU A 64 12.92 -39.37 -10.19
N GLY A 65 13.27 -38.37 -9.38
CA GLY A 65 14.05 -38.55 -8.15
C GLY A 65 15.10 -37.46 -7.87
N GLN A 66 15.47 -36.65 -8.87
CA GLN A 66 16.36 -35.49 -8.68
C GLN A 66 15.66 -34.20 -9.09
N ARG A 67 14.64 -33.80 -8.34
CA ARG A 67 14.08 -32.44 -8.45
C ARG A 67 15.08 -31.49 -7.79
N GLN A 68 15.81 -30.70 -8.57
CA GLN A 68 16.49 -29.51 -8.08
C GLN A 68 15.61 -28.31 -8.42
N ASN A 69 14.91 -27.76 -7.42
CA ASN A 69 14.24 -26.47 -7.57
C ASN A 69 15.32 -25.43 -7.72
N THR A 70 15.38 -24.83 -8.91
CA THR A 70 16.29 -23.75 -9.24
C THR A 70 15.43 -22.55 -9.61
N VAL A 71 15.50 -21.50 -8.83
CA VAL A 71 14.76 -20.27 -9.09
C VAL A 71 15.63 -19.33 -9.90
N PHE A 72 15.06 -18.67 -10.90
CA PHE A 72 15.75 -17.68 -11.72
C PHE A 72 15.04 -16.34 -11.62
N ALA A 73 15.82 -15.26 -11.56
CA ALA A 73 15.33 -13.89 -11.59
C ALA A 73 16.02 -13.10 -12.70
N LEU A 74 15.23 -12.50 -13.58
CA LEU A 74 15.70 -11.58 -14.62
C LEU A 74 15.10 -10.21 -14.33
N GLY A 75 15.96 -9.20 -14.11
CA GLY A 75 15.47 -7.89 -13.73
C GLY A 75 16.32 -6.73 -14.18
N VAL A 76 15.75 -5.54 -14.10
CA VAL A 76 16.38 -4.28 -14.48
C VAL A 76 16.32 -3.28 -13.34
N LEU A 77 17.34 -2.44 -13.26
CA LEU A 77 17.37 -1.25 -12.41
C LEU A 77 17.31 -0.02 -13.32
N ALA A 78 16.23 0.76 -13.23
CA ALA A 78 15.92 1.83 -14.16
C ALA A 78 14.98 2.87 -13.54
N ASP A 79 14.92 4.04 -14.15
CA ASP A 79 13.82 4.98 -13.93
C ASP A 79 12.55 4.36 -14.53
N GLU A 80 11.49 4.24 -13.73
CA GLU A 80 10.23 3.58 -14.11
C GLU A 80 10.41 2.12 -14.60
N PRO A 81 10.85 1.20 -13.72
CA PRO A 81 11.25 -0.15 -14.11
C PRO A 81 10.09 -1.01 -14.64
N TRP A 82 8.84 -0.73 -14.24
CA TRP A 82 7.64 -1.42 -14.71
C TRP A 82 7.43 -1.36 -16.23
N ASN A 83 7.97 -0.34 -16.90
CA ASN A 83 7.91 -0.21 -18.37
C ASN A 83 8.57 -1.41 -19.09
N TYR A 84 9.47 -2.12 -18.42
CA TYR A 84 10.24 -3.22 -19.00
C TYR A 84 9.64 -4.62 -18.71
N LEU A 85 8.54 -4.73 -17.95
CA LEU A 85 7.98 -6.02 -17.53
C LEU A 85 7.66 -6.97 -18.69
N ASN A 86 6.93 -6.50 -19.69
CA ASN A 86 6.54 -7.32 -20.85
C ASN A 86 7.78 -7.83 -21.62
N LEU A 87 8.84 -7.02 -21.67
CA LEU A 87 10.10 -7.39 -22.30
C LEU A 87 10.84 -8.45 -21.47
N LEU A 88 10.85 -8.32 -20.14
CA LEU A 88 11.45 -9.29 -19.24
C LEU A 88 10.72 -10.63 -19.29
N ASP A 89 9.38 -10.64 -19.26
CA ASP A 89 8.56 -11.85 -19.39
C ASP A 89 8.85 -12.58 -20.71
N THR A 90 8.90 -11.84 -21.81
CA THR A 90 9.21 -12.41 -23.13
C THR A 90 10.62 -12.96 -23.19
N THR A 91 11.58 -12.26 -22.59
CA THR A 91 12.99 -12.69 -22.56
C THR A 91 13.16 -13.91 -21.66
N MET A 92 12.48 -13.96 -20.53
CA MET A 92 12.53 -15.10 -19.61
C MET A 92 12.03 -16.38 -20.28
N LYS A 93 10.95 -16.29 -21.07
CA LYS A 93 10.46 -17.39 -21.91
C LYS A 93 11.43 -17.76 -23.03
N ALA A 94 12.16 -16.80 -23.60
CA ALA A 94 13.19 -17.05 -24.60
C ALA A 94 14.42 -17.76 -24.00
N LEU A 95 14.79 -17.44 -22.76
CA LEU A 95 15.87 -18.10 -22.03
C LEU A 95 15.59 -19.59 -21.77
N GLU A 96 14.34 -20.03 -21.80
CA GLU A 96 14.00 -21.46 -21.66
C GLU A 96 14.39 -22.31 -22.88
N LYS A 97 14.43 -21.70 -24.06
CA LYS A 97 14.62 -22.41 -25.34
C LYS A 97 15.91 -22.01 -26.06
N GLY A 98 16.48 -20.87 -25.69
CA GLY A 98 17.58 -20.22 -26.38
C GLY A 98 18.92 -20.37 -25.68
N ASP A 99 19.94 -19.89 -26.38
CA ASP A 99 21.30 -19.71 -25.86
C ASP A 99 21.32 -18.47 -24.94
N GLU A 100 21.56 -18.69 -23.63
CA GLU A 100 21.50 -17.68 -22.57
C GLU A 100 22.30 -16.42 -22.92
N GLU A 101 23.54 -16.60 -23.39
CA GLU A 101 24.43 -15.48 -23.67
C GLU A 101 23.92 -14.61 -24.83
N LYS A 102 23.38 -15.23 -25.88
CA LYS A 102 22.84 -14.50 -27.03
C LYS A 102 21.57 -13.74 -26.66
N VAL A 103 20.69 -14.37 -25.89
CA VAL A 103 19.41 -13.77 -25.46
C VAL A 103 19.67 -12.56 -24.56
N LEU A 104 20.54 -12.71 -23.55
CA LEU A 104 20.87 -11.63 -22.62
C LEU A 104 21.59 -10.45 -23.29
N ASN A 105 22.55 -10.73 -24.19
CA ASN A 105 23.23 -9.67 -24.96
C ASN A 105 22.26 -8.95 -25.91
N GLY A 106 21.31 -9.67 -26.50
CA GLY A 106 20.24 -9.10 -27.32
C GLY A 106 19.34 -8.16 -26.50
N LEU A 107 18.90 -8.60 -25.32
CA LEU A 107 18.11 -7.78 -24.40
C LEU A 107 18.87 -6.51 -23.99
N TRP A 108 20.14 -6.62 -23.61
CA TRP A 108 20.95 -5.47 -23.24
C TRP A 108 21.06 -4.44 -24.36
N SER A 109 21.23 -4.88 -25.61
CA SER A 109 21.24 -3.98 -26.76
C SER A 109 19.89 -3.28 -26.97
N LEU A 110 18.77 -3.96 -26.73
CA LEU A 110 17.43 -3.38 -26.81
C LEU A 110 17.20 -2.35 -25.69
N LEU A 111 17.62 -2.64 -24.47
CA LEU A 111 17.47 -1.71 -23.33
C LEU A 111 18.29 -0.44 -23.49
N THR A 112 19.47 -0.53 -24.09
CA THR A 112 20.40 0.61 -24.22
C THR A 112 20.19 1.45 -25.49
N LYS A 113 19.79 0.82 -26.60
CA LYS A 113 19.67 1.48 -27.92
C LYS A 113 18.26 1.45 -28.50
N GLY A 114 17.37 0.64 -27.95
CA GLY A 114 16.00 0.53 -28.40
C GLY A 114 15.15 1.74 -27.98
N PRO A 115 13.96 1.89 -28.59
CA PRO A 115 13.00 2.88 -28.13
C PRO A 115 12.58 2.56 -26.69
N LYS A 116 12.36 3.59 -25.87
CA LYS A 116 11.76 3.39 -24.55
C LYS A 116 10.41 2.66 -24.71
N PRO A 117 10.14 1.62 -23.90
CA PRO A 117 8.85 0.95 -23.95
C PRO A 117 7.70 1.94 -23.70
N ARG A 118 6.54 1.70 -24.32
CA ARG A 118 5.31 2.47 -24.05
C ARG A 118 4.73 2.09 -22.69
N ALA A 119 3.83 2.95 -22.20
CA ALA A 119 3.11 2.81 -20.93
C ALA A 119 2.64 1.35 -20.70
N PRO A 120 2.85 0.81 -19.49
CA PRO A 120 2.74 -0.62 -19.24
C PRO A 120 1.28 -1.04 -19.05
N GLU A 121 0.99 -2.30 -19.39
CA GLU A 121 -0.25 -2.98 -18.98
C GLU A 121 -0.22 -3.35 -17.48
N ARG A 122 0.98 -3.47 -16.90
CA ARG A 122 1.24 -3.85 -15.51
C ARG A 122 1.96 -2.70 -14.78
N HIS A 123 1.18 -1.81 -14.19
CA HIS A 123 1.68 -0.73 -13.33
C HIS A 123 1.38 -1.05 -11.85
N PRO A 124 2.29 -0.75 -10.90
CA PRO A 124 2.07 -1.03 -9.47
C PRO A 124 0.78 -0.44 -8.91
N ILE A 125 0.33 0.70 -9.46
CA ILE A 125 -0.90 1.38 -9.01
C ILE A 125 -2.15 0.50 -9.13
N TYR A 126 -2.19 -0.44 -10.08
CA TYR A 126 -3.32 -1.36 -10.28
C TYR A 126 -3.52 -2.32 -9.11
N ALA A 127 -2.51 -2.49 -8.25
CA ALA A 127 -2.63 -3.25 -7.02
C ALA A 127 -3.44 -2.50 -5.92
N LEU A 128 -3.71 -1.20 -6.06
CA LEU A 128 -4.37 -0.40 -5.02
C LEU A 128 -5.75 -0.93 -4.64
N VAL A 129 -6.64 -1.16 -5.61
CA VAL A 129 -8.00 -1.65 -5.32
C VAL A 129 -8.01 -3.03 -4.65
N PRO A 130 -7.29 -4.06 -5.17
CA PRO A 130 -7.26 -5.36 -4.50
C PRO A 130 -6.60 -5.28 -3.12
N LEU A 131 -5.50 -4.53 -2.95
CA LEU A 131 -4.86 -4.36 -1.65
C LEU A 131 -5.76 -3.65 -0.64
N LEU A 132 -6.46 -2.58 -1.04
CA LEU A 132 -7.41 -1.88 -0.19
C LEU A 132 -8.53 -2.81 0.27
N THR A 133 -9.03 -3.66 -0.63
CA THR A 133 -10.09 -4.64 -0.32
C THR A 133 -9.60 -5.75 0.62
N MET A 134 -8.33 -6.17 0.50
CA MET A 134 -7.74 -7.22 1.33
C MET A 134 -7.31 -6.71 2.71
N ILE A 135 -6.75 -5.50 2.77
CA ILE A 135 -6.29 -4.87 4.01
C ILE A 135 -7.47 -4.35 4.82
N GLY A 136 -8.47 -3.75 4.16
CA GLY A 136 -9.64 -3.20 4.85
C GLY A 136 -9.41 -1.80 5.44
N PRO A 137 -10.20 -1.41 6.46
CA PRO A 137 -10.11 -0.10 7.10
C PRO A 137 -8.75 0.17 7.77
N GLU A 138 -7.97 -0.85 8.09
CA GLU A 138 -6.61 -0.76 8.62
C GLU A 138 -5.66 -0.02 7.65
N PHE A 139 -6.01 0.06 6.37
CA PHE A 139 -5.25 0.82 5.37
C PHE A 139 -5.10 2.31 5.75
N PHE A 140 -6.10 2.89 6.41
CA PHE A 140 -6.04 4.29 6.86
C PHE A 140 -4.98 4.50 7.95
N GLU A 141 -4.80 3.54 8.85
CA GLU A 141 -3.73 3.60 9.84
C GLU A 141 -2.36 3.45 9.19
N ILE A 142 -2.20 2.51 8.26
CA ILE A 142 -0.95 2.34 7.52
C ILE A 142 -0.60 3.64 6.78
N HIS A 143 -1.60 4.28 6.15
CA HIS A 143 -1.45 5.58 5.52
C HIS A 143 -1.05 6.68 6.52
N ARG A 144 -1.67 6.76 7.71
CA ARG A 144 -1.25 7.70 8.75
C ARG A 144 0.21 7.50 9.18
N GLN A 145 0.64 6.25 9.34
CA GLN A 145 2.03 5.94 9.68
C GLN A 145 3.03 6.35 8.59
N THR A 146 2.63 6.33 7.31
CA THR A 146 3.48 6.83 6.21
C THR A 146 3.58 8.35 6.22
N LEU A 147 2.51 9.06 6.63
CA LEU A 147 2.51 10.51 6.81
C LEU A 147 3.39 10.97 7.99
N LEU A 148 3.53 10.17 9.05
CA LEU A 148 4.44 10.46 10.17
C LEU A 148 5.93 10.29 9.82
N ARG A 149 6.23 9.66 8.67
CA ARG A 149 7.59 9.27 8.25
C ARG A 149 8.30 8.42 9.30
N ASN A 150 7.57 7.52 9.95
CA ASN A 150 8.14 6.54 10.88
C ASN A 150 8.90 5.44 10.12
N ARG A 151 9.72 4.66 10.84
CA ARG A 151 10.34 3.43 10.31
C ARG A 151 9.29 2.32 10.28
N LEU A 152 8.59 2.21 9.16
CA LEU A 152 7.47 1.28 8.95
C LEU A 152 7.94 -0.01 8.28
N LEU A 153 7.79 -1.13 8.98
CA LEU A 153 8.11 -2.47 8.48
C LEU A 153 6.83 -3.27 8.20
N ILE A 154 6.57 -3.62 6.95
CA ILE A 154 5.50 -4.51 6.54
C ILE A 154 6.07 -5.93 6.45
N VAL A 155 5.44 -6.88 7.12
CA VAL A 155 5.81 -8.30 7.10
C VAL A 155 4.72 -9.06 6.37
N LEU A 156 5.09 -9.75 5.30
CA LEU A 156 4.21 -10.62 4.53
C LEU A 156 4.34 -12.07 5.02
N ASP A 157 3.28 -12.61 5.61
CA ASP A 157 3.22 -14.04 5.90
C ASP A 157 2.90 -14.84 4.63
N HIS A 158 3.39 -16.09 4.57
CA HIS A 158 3.30 -16.96 3.40
C HIS A 158 1.88 -17.31 2.95
N ASP A 159 0.88 -17.23 3.84
CA ASP A 159 -0.44 -17.78 3.58
C ASP A 159 -1.50 -16.74 3.18
N THR A 160 -1.17 -15.44 3.18
CA THR A 160 -2.11 -14.28 3.06
C THR A 160 -2.98 -14.24 1.80
N GLY A 161 -2.60 -14.96 0.74
CA GLY A 161 -3.19 -14.82 -0.59
C GLY A 161 -2.79 -13.53 -1.33
N ILE A 162 -1.95 -12.68 -0.72
CA ILE A 162 -1.34 -11.51 -1.35
C ILE A 162 -0.06 -11.97 -2.06
N THR A 163 0.07 -11.66 -3.35
CA THR A 163 1.29 -12.01 -4.10
C THR A 163 2.45 -11.09 -3.73
N LEU A 164 3.68 -11.50 -4.02
CA LEU A 164 4.85 -10.65 -3.77
C LEU A 164 4.82 -9.41 -4.66
N GLU A 165 4.29 -9.52 -5.89
CA GLU A 165 4.04 -8.37 -6.77
C GLU A 165 3.11 -7.35 -6.09
N GLN A 166 2.01 -7.80 -5.50
CA GLN A 166 1.06 -6.94 -4.81
C GLN A 166 1.68 -6.32 -3.55
N ALA A 167 2.36 -7.12 -2.73
CA ALA A 167 2.99 -6.63 -1.51
C ALA A 167 4.10 -5.60 -1.79
N THR A 168 4.92 -5.82 -2.83
CA THR A 168 5.93 -4.85 -3.25
C THR A 168 5.30 -3.61 -3.90
N SER A 169 4.19 -3.77 -4.62
CA SER A 169 3.39 -2.65 -5.14
C SER A 169 2.78 -1.79 -4.03
N LEU A 170 2.43 -2.37 -2.89
CA LEU A 170 1.94 -1.63 -1.72
C LEU A 170 2.95 -0.56 -1.27
N ILE A 171 4.25 -0.87 -1.30
CA ILE A 171 5.32 0.07 -0.94
C ILE A 171 5.35 1.27 -1.89
N TYR A 172 5.19 1.02 -3.20
CA TYR A 172 5.06 2.09 -4.20
C TYR A 172 3.84 2.97 -3.91
N ILE A 173 2.68 2.34 -3.73
CA ILE A 173 1.39 3.01 -3.50
C ILE A 173 1.47 3.88 -2.26
N LEU A 174 1.90 3.34 -1.13
CA LEU A 174 2.04 4.09 0.12
C LEU A 174 3.05 5.23 0.01
N GLY A 175 4.13 5.05 -0.75
CA GLY A 175 5.06 6.13 -1.10
C GLY A 175 4.39 7.27 -1.87
N LEU A 176 3.56 6.92 -2.86
CA LEU A 176 2.79 7.88 -3.66
C LEU A 176 1.72 8.61 -2.82
N LEU A 177 0.99 7.88 -1.97
CA LEU A 177 -0.01 8.46 -1.08
C LEU A 177 0.62 9.40 -0.04
N GLY A 178 1.81 9.03 0.44
CA GLY A 178 2.55 9.82 1.42
C GLY A 178 3.24 11.07 0.85
N ALA A 179 3.30 11.28 -0.46
CA ALA A 179 4.09 12.33 -1.11
C ALA A 179 3.45 13.74 -1.07
N SER A 180 2.57 14.02 -0.12
CA SER A 180 1.58 15.11 -0.17
C SER A 180 2.06 16.54 0.13
N SER A 181 3.35 16.86 0.07
CA SER A 181 3.82 18.25 0.11
C SER A 181 5.31 18.35 -0.28
N ASP A 182 5.66 19.36 -1.09
CA ASP A 182 7.03 19.71 -1.49
C ASP A 182 7.96 19.98 -0.28
N SER A 183 7.41 20.14 0.92
CA SER A 183 8.16 20.42 2.16
C SER A 183 8.55 19.18 2.97
N LEU A 184 8.03 17.98 2.66
CA LEU A 184 8.26 16.80 3.47
C LEU A 184 9.56 16.08 3.06
N PRO A 185 10.33 15.51 4.02
CA PRO A 185 11.48 14.69 3.69
C PRO A 185 11.05 13.47 2.88
N GLU A 186 11.91 13.11 1.92
CA GLU A 186 11.72 11.96 1.05
C GLU A 186 11.60 10.67 1.88
N LEU A 187 10.62 9.84 1.53
CA LEU A 187 10.39 8.56 2.19
C LEU A 187 11.31 7.50 1.55
N ASN A 188 12.17 6.88 2.35
CA ASN A 188 13.05 5.82 1.85
C ASN A 188 12.26 4.53 1.56
N LEU A 189 11.99 4.27 0.28
CA LEU A 189 11.27 3.06 -0.15
C LEU A 189 12.21 1.85 -0.26
N GLN A 190 11.89 0.80 0.50
CA GLN A 190 12.60 -0.47 0.55
C GLN A 190 11.63 -1.58 0.17
N TYR A 191 11.41 -1.75 -1.13
CA TYR A 191 10.41 -2.69 -1.65
C TYR A 191 10.60 -4.12 -1.15
N ILE A 192 11.84 -4.56 -0.93
CA ILE A 192 12.16 -5.79 -0.22
C ILE A 192 13.38 -5.53 0.67
N ALA A 193 13.23 -5.87 1.95
CA ALA A 193 14.26 -5.86 2.96
C ALA A 193 14.49 -7.29 3.44
N THR A 194 15.76 -7.67 3.52
CA THR A 194 16.19 -8.96 4.04
C THR A 194 16.90 -8.77 5.38
N VAL A 195 17.23 -9.87 6.06
CA VAL A 195 18.06 -9.82 7.27
C VAL A 195 19.40 -9.10 7.05
N GLN A 196 19.94 -9.12 5.83
CA GLN A 196 21.19 -8.43 5.49
C GLN A 196 21.04 -6.90 5.51
N ASP A 197 19.84 -6.38 5.28
CA ASP A 197 19.56 -4.95 5.29
C ASP A 197 19.37 -4.38 6.71
N SER A 198 19.29 -5.23 7.74
CA SER A 198 18.94 -4.82 9.11
C SER A 198 19.82 -3.71 9.67
N GLU A 199 21.15 -3.81 9.58
CA GLU A 199 22.05 -2.77 10.07
C GLU A 199 21.89 -1.43 9.35
N ARG A 200 21.50 -1.48 8.07
CA ARG A 200 21.24 -0.27 7.27
C ARG A 200 19.90 0.35 7.67
N LEU A 201 18.86 -0.46 7.83
CA LEU A 201 17.53 -0.01 8.26
C LEU A 201 17.58 0.62 9.65
N ALA A 202 18.33 0.03 10.59
CA ALA A 202 18.52 0.58 11.93
C ALA A 202 19.16 1.98 11.96
N LYS A 203 19.91 2.36 10.91
CA LYS A 203 20.56 3.69 10.78
C LYS A 203 19.69 4.70 10.02
N MET A 204 18.62 4.27 9.38
CA MET A 204 17.74 5.16 8.62
C MET A 204 16.78 5.89 9.56
N ASN A 205 16.57 7.20 9.31
CA ASN A 205 15.65 8.00 10.11
C ASN A 205 14.18 7.70 9.80
N ASN A 206 13.89 7.36 8.54
CA ASN A 206 12.59 6.93 8.06
C ASN A 206 12.79 5.84 7.02
N TYR A 207 11.83 4.94 6.89
CA TYR A 207 11.73 4.05 5.75
C TYR A 207 10.35 3.42 5.68
N LEU A 208 9.99 2.97 4.48
CA LEU A 208 8.91 2.03 4.27
C LEU A 208 9.50 0.76 3.67
N ALA A 209 9.49 -0.33 4.45
CA ALA A 209 10.11 -1.59 4.07
C ALA A 209 9.10 -2.73 4.07
N LEU A 210 9.19 -3.61 3.07
CA LEU A 210 8.52 -4.91 3.10
C LEU A 210 9.54 -6.00 3.38
N THR A 211 9.18 -7.00 4.17
CA THR A 211 9.97 -8.20 4.33
C THR A 211 9.07 -9.42 4.37
N THR A 212 9.64 -10.54 3.99
CA THR A 212 9.02 -11.86 4.12
C THR A 212 9.66 -12.65 5.27
N ASP A 213 10.74 -12.11 5.83
CA ASP A 213 11.49 -12.71 6.92
C ASP A 213 10.85 -12.29 8.26
N THR A 214 9.99 -13.14 8.80
CA THR A 214 9.29 -12.89 10.09
C THR A 214 10.24 -12.62 11.26
N ILE A 215 11.50 -13.07 11.17
CA ILE A 215 12.55 -12.78 12.16
C ILE A 215 12.81 -11.27 12.36
N MET A 216 12.55 -10.45 11.33
CA MET A 216 12.71 -8.99 11.40
C MET A 216 11.70 -8.36 12.36
N LEU A 217 10.52 -8.98 12.55
CA LEU A 217 9.50 -8.52 13.50
C LEU A 217 10.00 -8.54 14.96
N HIS A 218 10.87 -9.48 15.30
CA HIS A 218 11.41 -9.61 16.65
C HIS A 218 12.47 -8.55 16.99
N ARG A 219 13.01 -7.85 15.97
CA ARG A 219 14.03 -6.80 16.14
C ARG A 219 13.37 -5.44 16.33
N LYS A 220 12.78 -5.24 17.52
CA LYS A 220 12.01 -4.04 17.88
C LYS A 220 12.79 -2.71 17.79
N ASN A 221 14.12 -2.75 17.77
CA ASN A 221 14.94 -1.55 17.64
C ASN A 221 15.08 -1.07 16.18
N ASP A 222 14.81 -1.95 15.22
CA ASP A 222 15.04 -1.68 13.81
C ASP A 222 13.90 -0.86 13.19
N HIS A 223 12.67 -0.96 13.74
CA HIS A 223 11.45 -0.30 13.26
C HIS A 223 10.69 0.37 14.40
N ASP A 224 9.88 1.38 14.07
CA ASP A 224 8.98 2.05 15.03
C ASP A 224 7.60 1.39 15.02
N VAL A 225 7.13 1.00 13.84
CA VAL A 225 5.84 0.32 13.63
C VAL A 225 6.05 -0.86 12.72
N ALA A 226 5.50 -2.02 13.11
CA ALA A 226 5.39 -3.17 12.24
C ALA A 226 3.93 -3.47 11.89
N VAL A 227 3.70 -3.83 10.63
CA VAL A 227 2.42 -4.27 10.07
C VAL A 227 2.61 -5.70 9.60
N ARG A 228 1.91 -6.65 10.20
CA ARG A 228 1.90 -8.04 9.77
C ARG A 228 0.67 -8.29 8.93
N LEU A 229 0.88 -8.64 7.67
CA LEU A 229 -0.15 -9.12 6.77
C LEU A 229 -0.21 -10.64 6.93
N SER A 230 -1.33 -11.16 7.44
CA SER A 230 -1.55 -12.59 7.67
C SER A 230 -2.97 -13.00 7.25
N ASN A 231 -3.24 -14.31 7.15
CA ASN A 231 -4.59 -14.81 6.90
C ASN A 231 -5.58 -14.48 8.02
N ASP A 232 -5.08 -14.30 9.23
CA ASP A 232 -5.88 -13.93 10.39
C ASP A 232 -6.26 -12.43 10.38
N GLY A 233 -5.80 -11.69 9.37
CA GLY A 233 -6.00 -10.26 9.19
C GLY A 233 -4.72 -9.46 9.28
N VAL A 234 -4.89 -8.15 9.37
CA VAL A 234 -3.82 -7.17 9.47
C VAL A 234 -3.56 -6.87 10.95
N GLN A 235 -2.33 -7.06 11.41
CA GLN A 235 -1.93 -6.72 12.78
C GLN A 235 -0.93 -5.56 12.74
N ILE A 236 -1.26 -4.47 13.43
CA ILE A 236 -0.42 -3.27 13.49
C ILE A 236 0.09 -3.11 14.93
N THR A 237 1.36 -2.76 15.08
CA THR A 237 1.97 -2.59 16.40
C THR A 237 1.32 -1.44 17.17
N ASN A 238 0.85 -1.69 18.40
CA ASN A 238 0.15 -0.72 19.25
C ASN A 238 -1.13 -0.13 18.61
N TYR A 239 -1.85 -0.92 17.83
CA TYR A 239 -3.10 -0.53 17.21
C TYR A 239 -4.05 -1.73 17.18
N ASP A 240 -5.17 -1.59 17.89
CA ASP A 240 -6.07 -2.71 18.14
C ASP A 240 -7.20 -2.79 17.10
N PHE A 241 -7.82 -1.66 16.76
CA PHE A 241 -8.96 -1.61 15.84
C PHE A 241 -9.09 -0.26 15.13
N PRO A 242 -9.67 -0.25 13.91
CA PRO A 242 -9.99 0.98 13.19
C PRO A 242 -10.97 1.86 13.93
N SER A 243 -10.78 3.18 13.77
CA SER A 243 -11.74 4.17 14.26
C SER A 243 -13.09 4.01 13.57
N GLN A 244 -14.15 4.54 14.17
CA GLN A 244 -15.46 4.51 13.52
C GLN A 244 -15.42 5.32 12.22
N ARG A 245 -14.67 6.42 12.22
CA ARG A 245 -14.46 7.25 11.03
C ARG A 245 -13.77 6.47 9.90
N ASP A 246 -12.71 5.72 10.20
CA ASP A 246 -12.02 4.90 9.20
C ASP A 246 -12.92 3.79 8.64
N SER A 247 -13.70 3.15 9.52
CA SER A 247 -14.65 2.12 9.11
C SER A 247 -15.75 2.67 8.20
N ARG A 248 -16.28 3.86 8.51
CA ARG A 248 -17.26 4.57 7.66
C ARG A 248 -16.65 4.95 6.31
N ARG A 249 -15.44 5.51 6.29
CA ARG A 249 -14.73 5.85 5.04
C ARG A 249 -14.51 4.62 4.18
N TYR A 250 -14.04 3.54 4.78
CA TYR A 250 -13.85 2.28 4.06
C TYR A 250 -15.17 1.79 3.44
N HIS A 251 -16.27 1.84 4.19
CA HIS A 251 -17.60 1.48 3.68
C HIS A 251 -17.99 2.34 2.46
N VAL A 252 -17.86 3.65 2.56
CA VAL A 252 -18.13 4.60 1.47
C VAL A 252 -17.26 4.31 0.24
N LEU A 253 -15.95 4.07 0.44
CA LEU A 253 -15.03 3.71 -0.63
C LEU A 253 -15.40 2.40 -1.31
N THR A 254 -15.79 1.37 -0.54
CA THR A 254 -16.18 0.09 -1.14
C THR A 254 -17.45 0.22 -1.98
N HIS A 255 -18.39 1.06 -1.55
CA HIS A 255 -19.58 1.38 -2.33
C HIS A 255 -19.22 2.14 -3.62
N PHE A 256 -18.35 3.14 -3.52
CA PHE A 256 -17.83 3.88 -4.67
C PHE A 256 -17.11 2.96 -5.68
N ILE A 257 -16.18 2.12 -5.22
CA ILE A 257 -15.47 1.14 -6.08
C ILE A 257 -16.44 0.20 -6.78
N LYS A 258 -17.47 -0.28 -6.06
CA LYS A 258 -18.49 -1.16 -6.62
C LYS A 258 -19.33 -0.44 -7.68
N ALA A 259 -19.77 0.78 -7.40
CA ALA A 259 -20.52 1.60 -8.35
C ALA A 259 -19.72 1.82 -9.65
N VAL A 260 -18.45 2.22 -9.55
CA VAL A 260 -17.57 2.41 -10.72
C VAL A 260 -17.42 1.12 -11.53
N ARG A 261 -17.29 -0.04 -10.86
CA ARG A 261 -17.11 -1.34 -11.53
C ARG A 261 -18.39 -1.90 -12.16
N GLU A 262 -19.55 -1.70 -11.54
CA GLU A 262 -20.84 -2.22 -12.00
C GLU A 262 -21.47 -1.33 -13.07
N GLU A 263 -21.31 -0.01 -12.97
CA GLU A 263 -21.97 0.95 -13.87
C GLU A 263 -21.14 1.30 -15.11
N GLY A 264 -19.85 0.92 -15.18
CA GLY A 264 -19.02 1.23 -16.36
C GLY A 264 -18.85 2.74 -16.65
N ARG A 265 -18.97 3.57 -15.59
CA ARG A 265 -19.11 5.04 -15.51
C ARG A 265 -20.52 5.60 -15.79
N GLY A 266 -20.97 6.52 -14.93
CA GLY A 266 -22.07 7.45 -15.18
C GLY A 266 -23.47 6.98 -14.72
N PRO A 267 -24.38 7.93 -14.45
CA PRO A 267 -25.32 7.90 -13.34
C PRO A 267 -26.47 6.91 -13.57
N ALA A 268 -26.41 5.75 -12.91
CA ALA A 268 -27.56 4.86 -12.78
C ALA A 268 -28.06 4.74 -11.33
N PHE A 269 -27.49 5.50 -10.40
CA PHE A 269 -27.87 5.45 -8.99
C PHE A 269 -29.31 5.93 -8.72
N GLN A 270 -29.81 6.89 -9.52
CA GLN A 270 -31.18 7.39 -9.38
C GLN A 270 -32.27 6.42 -9.89
N GLN A 271 -31.94 5.54 -10.83
CA GLN A 271 -32.90 4.54 -11.33
C GLN A 271 -32.94 3.29 -10.45
N LEU A 272 -31.83 2.88 -9.84
CA LEU A 272 -31.79 1.73 -8.94
C LEU A 272 -32.42 1.99 -7.57
N LEU A 273 -32.33 3.23 -7.04
CA LEU A 273 -33.00 3.60 -5.79
C LEU A 273 -34.54 3.57 -5.90
N SER A 274 -35.10 3.86 -7.07
CA SER A 274 -36.55 3.75 -7.32
C SER A 274 -37.06 2.30 -7.32
N GLN A 275 -36.17 1.32 -7.50
CA GLN A 275 -36.50 -0.11 -7.52
C GLN A 275 -36.14 -0.83 -6.20
N ALA A 276 -35.31 -0.22 -5.35
CA ALA A 276 -34.96 -0.74 -4.04
C ALA A 276 -36.10 -0.66 -2.98
N GLN A 277 -37.26 -0.09 -3.33
CA GLN A 277 -38.46 -0.10 -2.48
C GLN A 277 -39.35 -1.34 -2.64
N GLN A 278 -38.92 -2.39 -3.36
CA GLN A 278 -39.68 -3.64 -3.41
C GLN A 278 -38.96 -4.78 -2.67
N PRO A 279 -39.59 -5.39 -1.64
CA PRO A 279 -39.02 -6.57 -1.01
C PRO A 279 -39.29 -7.79 -1.90
N CYS A 280 -38.24 -8.49 -2.34
CA CYS A 280 -38.39 -9.70 -3.13
C CYS A 280 -37.20 -10.67 -2.93
N PRO A 281 -37.37 -11.97 -3.22
CA PRO A 281 -37.24 -13.02 -2.21
C PRO A 281 -35.95 -13.84 -2.32
N HIS A 282 -35.60 -14.47 -1.20
CA HIS A 282 -34.46 -15.38 -1.05
C HIS A 282 -34.45 -16.52 -2.08
N THR A 283 -33.33 -16.69 -2.80
CA THR A 283 -32.86 -18.01 -3.26
C THR A 283 -31.35 -18.01 -3.51
N GLY A 284 -30.66 -19.07 -3.08
CA GLY A 284 -29.28 -19.38 -3.48
C GLY A 284 -28.28 -19.50 -2.33
N LYS A 285 -27.91 -20.74 -1.97
CA LYS A 285 -26.96 -21.07 -0.90
C LYS A 285 -25.53 -20.55 -1.23
N LYS A 286 -25.17 -19.41 -0.66
CA LYS A 286 -23.76 -19.02 -0.41
C LYS A 286 -23.43 -19.33 1.04
N ALA A 287 -22.15 -19.59 1.33
CA ALA A 287 -21.66 -20.06 2.63
C ALA A 287 -22.18 -19.17 3.78
N LEU A 288 -22.90 -19.79 4.72
CA LEU A 288 -23.63 -19.17 5.82
C LEU A 288 -22.79 -18.16 6.63
N TRP A 289 -21.47 -18.40 6.71
CA TRP A 289 -20.52 -17.55 7.44
C TRP A 289 -20.23 -16.21 6.76
N ARG A 290 -20.20 -16.15 5.42
CA ARG A 290 -20.04 -14.87 4.70
C ARG A 290 -21.30 -14.02 4.80
N GLN A 291 -22.47 -14.66 4.74
CA GLN A 291 -23.74 -13.97 4.97
C GLN A 291 -23.89 -13.50 6.42
N LEU A 292 -23.44 -14.28 7.41
CA LEU A 292 -23.43 -13.83 8.80
C LEU A 292 -22.47 -12.67 9.00
N TYR A 293 -21.28 -12.71 8.40
CA TYR A 293 -20.30 -11.64 8.50
C TYR A 293 -20.78 -10.35 7.82
N GLU A 294 -21.35 -10.44 6.61
CA GLU A 294 -21.93 -9.28 5.90
C GLU A 294 -23.16 -8.72 6.63
N VAL A 295 -24.03 -9.58 7.16
CA VAL A 295 -25.24 -9.16 7.91
C VAL A 295 -24.89 -8.60 9.29
N LEU A 296 -23.91 -9.17 9.99
CA LEU A 296 -23.45 -8.65 11.27
C LEU A 296 -22.60 -7.39 11.09
N ALA A 297 -21.73 -7.32 10.08
CA ALA A 297 -20.97 -6.11 9.78
C ALA A 297 -21.88 -4.96 9.35
N ASN A 298 -22.85 -5.20 8.45
CA ASN A 298 -23.77 -4.15 8.01
C ASN A 298 -24.77 -3.75 9.11
N ASN A 299 -25.27 -4.69 9.92
CA ASN A 299 -26.20 -4.35 11.01
C ASN A 299 -25.49 -3.77 12.24
N MET A 300 -24.24 -4.14 12.51
CA MET A 300 -23.45 -3.53 13.58
C MET A 300 -22.91 -2.15 13.19
N LEU A 301 -22.58 -1.91 11.90
CA LEU A 301 -22.30 -0.55 11.42
C LEU A 301 -23.53 0.34 11.56
N TRP A 302 -24.73 -0.15 11.20
CA TRP A 302 -25.98 0.58 11.36
C TRP A 302 -26.33 0.82 12.84
N LEU A 303 -26.09 -0.14 13.73
CA LEU A 303 -26.28 0.04 15.18
C LEU A 303 -25.22 0.96 15.81
N ALA A 304 -23.99 0.99 15.28
CA ALA A 304 -22.95 1.93 15.68
C ALA A 304 -23.17 3.34 15.10
N SER A 305 -23.88 3.48 13.97
CA SER A 305 -24.23 4.76 13.34
C SER A 305 -25.60 5.29 13.71
N ALA A 306 -26.44 4.53 14.44
CA ALA A 306 -27.82 4.90 14.78
C ALA A 306 -27.98 6.20 15.62
N GLY A 307 -26.89 6.89 15.97
CA GLY A 307 -26.90 8.22 16.57
C GLY A 307 -26.72 9.38 15.59
N GLU A 308 -26.35 9.14 14.33
CA GLU A 308 -26.00 10.19 13.36
C GLU A 308 -26.59 9.84 11.99
N ILE A 309 -27.62 10.57 11.57
CA ILE A 309 -28.41 10.30 10.35
C ILE A 309 -27.71 11.00 9.17
N SER A 310 -26.50 10.56 8.81
CA SER A 310 -25.92 10.88 7.50
C SER A 310 -26.20 9.73 6.55
N THR A 311 -26.69 10.03 5.34
CA THR A 311 -26.82 9.01 4.28
C THR A 311 -25.44 8.71 3.68
N ILE A 312 -25.31 7.58 2.98
CA ILE A 312 -24.06 7.27 2.25
C ILE A 312 -23.74 8.38 1.24
N GLU A 313 -24.77 8.98 0.63
CA GLU A 313 -24.63 10.11 -0.30
C GLU A 313 -24.04 11.34 0.42
N ASP A 314 -24.53 11.67 1.61
CA ASP A 314 -23.98 12.77 2.42
C ASP A 314 -22.51 12.53 2.79
N GLU A 315 -22.14 11.30 3.14
CA GLU A 315 -20.74 10.97 3.45
C GLU A 315 -19.85 10.94 2.19
N GLN A 316 -20.37 10.50 1.04
CA GLN A 316 -19.65 10.60 -0.24
C GLN A 316 -19.34 12.05 -0.60
N TYR A 317 -20.33 12.94 -0.43
CA TYR A 317 -20.17 14.38 -0.59
C TYR A 317 -19.09 14.94 0.33
N LEU A 318 -19.15 14.62 1.64
CA LEU A 318 -18.18 15.07 2.64
C LEU A 318 -16.76 14.55 2.39
N GLU A 319 -16.64 13.38 1.77
CA GLU A 319 -15.37 12.77 1.42
C GLU A 319 -14.88 13.18 0.02
N GLY A 320 -15.61 14.04 -0.70
CA GLY A 320 -15.22 14.55 -2.01
C GLY A 320 -15.24 13.49 -3.12
N LEU A 321 -16.06 12.45 -2.96
CA LEU A 321 -16.21 11.35 -3.90
C LEU A 321 -17.43 11.56 -4.81
N GLU A 322 -17.54 12.76 -5.39
CA GLU A 322 -18.53 13.05 -6.43
C GLU A 322 -17.95 12.76 -7.81
N PHE A 323 -18.80 12.34 -8.75
CA PHE A 323 -18.47 12.33 -10.16
C PHE A 323 -18.79 13.72 -10.71
N ASP A 324 -17.80 14.47 -11.16
CA ASP A 324 -18.10 15.57 -12.06
C ASP A 324 -18.40 14.97 -13.44
N ASP A 325 -19.54 15.33 -14.04
CA ASP A 325 -19.87 14.93 -15.43
C ASP A 325 -18.83 15.43 -16.45
N GLU A 326 -17.90 16.29 -16.02
CA GLU A 326 -16.77 16.83 -16.78
C GLU A 326 -15.45 16.05 -16.57
N ASP A 327 -15.41 15.06 -15.68
CA ASP A 327 -14.20 14.28 -15.42
C ASP A 327 -13.75 13.51 -16.67
N ASP A 328 -12.48 13.69 -17.03
CA ASP A 328 -11.89 13.13 -18.24
C ASP A 328 -12.02 11.60 -18.24
N ASP A 329 -12.66 11.07 -19.29
CA ASP A 329 -12.87 9.65 -19.53
C ASP A 329 -11.54 8.83 -19.60
N SER A 330 -10.40 9.47 -19.43
CA SER A 330 -9.09 8.85 -19.41
C SER A 330 -8.68 8.27 -18.04
N LEU A 331 -9.25 8.74 -16.92
CA LEU A 331 -8.77 8.38 -15.59
C LEU A 331 -9.22 6.98 -15.14
N THR A 332 -8.27 6.19 -14.64
CA THR A 332 -8.53 4.87 -14.05
C THR A 332 -8.98 5.02 -12.59
N LEU A 333 -9.77 4.05 -12.09
CA LEU A 333 -10.26 4.02 -10.71
C LEU A 333 -9.13 4.19 -9.69
N GLU A 334 -7.96 3.61 -9.95
CA GLU A 334 -6.81 3.69 -9.06
C GLU A 334 -6.23 5.11 -8.97
N VAL A 335 -6.30 5.90 -10.04
CA VAL A 335 -5.87 7.30 -10.02
C VAL A 335 -6.84 8.15 -9.22
N LEU A 336 -8.15 7.90 -9.35
CA LEU A 336 -9.17 8.55 -8.52
C LEU A 336 -8.96 8.26 -7.03
N LEU A 337 -8.66 7.00 -6.68
CA LEU A 337 -8.37 6.61 -5.30
C LEU A 337 -7.09 7.27 -4.76
N VAL A 338 -6.04 7.40 -5.59
CA VAL A 338 -4.85 8.17 -5.19
C VAL A 338 -5.21 9.64 -4.92
N GLY A 339 -6.02 10.26 -5.79
CA GLY A 339 -6.52 11.61 -5.61
C GLY A 339 -7.29 11.78 -4.29
N TYR A 340 -8.15 10.82 -3.95
CA TYR A 340 -8.89 10.78 -2.69
C TYR A 340 -7.97 10.81 -1.44
N PHE A 341 -6.95 9.95 -1.39
CA PHE A 341 -6.01 9.93 -0.26
C PHE A 341 -5.16 11.20 -0.18
N GLN A 342 -4.77 11.76 -1.33
CA GLN A 342 -4.08 13.04 -1.39
C GLN A 342 -4.98 14.18 -0.88
N GLN A 343 -6.27 14.19 -1.24
CA GLN A 343 -7.24 15.17 -0.76
C GLN A 343 -7.44 15.10 0.76
N ILE A 344 -7.57 13.89 1.34
CA ILE A 344 -7.64 13.74 2.81
C ILE A 344 -6.38 14.32 3.46
N THR A 345 -5.22 14.02 2.91
CA THR A 345 -3.95 14.50 3.46
C THR A 345 -3.82 16.01 3.35
N ASN A 346 -4.24 16.59 2.23
CA ASN A 346 -4.27 18.04 2.03
C ASN A 346 -5.24 18.72 2.99
N ARG A 347 -6.42 18.12 3.23
CA ARG A 347 -7.38 18.60 4.23
C ARG A 347 -6.76 18.58 5.64
N LEU A 348 -6.12 17.48 6.03
CA LEU A 348 -5.39 17.39 7.31
C LEU A 348 -4.34 18.51 7.43
N ASN A 349 -3.48 18.66 6.41
CA ASN A 349 -2.41 19.66 6.39
C ASN A 349 -2.95 21.09 6.46
N ALA A 350 -3.93 21.43 5.64
CA ALA A 350 -4.51 22.77 5.59
C ALA A 350 -5.17 23.13 6.92
N THR A 351 -5.93 22.21 7.50
CA THR A 351 -6.58 22.41 8.80
C THR A 351 -5.54 22.63 9.89
N VAL A 352 -4.55 21.74 10.03
CA VAL A 352 -3.47 21.89 11.03
C VAL A 352 -2.69 23.18 10.84
N GLN A 353 -2.29 23.49 9.61
CA GLN A 353 -1.57 24.73 9.30
C GLN A 353 -2.37 25.97 9.69
N SER A 354 -3.69 25.98 9.44
CA SER A 354 -4.56 27.09 9.83
C SER A 354 -4.65 27.25 11.35
N LEU A 355 -4.69 26.13 12.09
CA LEU A 355 -4.78 26.11 13.55
C LEU A 355 -3.49 26.63 14.19
N VAL A 356 -2.34 26.13 13.73
CA VAL A 356 -1.02 26.59 14.19
C VAL A 356 -0.84 28.07 13.86
N THR A 357 -1.19 28.51 12.64
CA THR A 357 -1.07 29.91 12.24
C THR A 357 -1.97 30.84 13.08
N ARG A 358 -3.19 30.40 13.43
CA ARG A 358 -4.09 31.15 14.31
C ARG A 358 -3.49 31.34 15.71
N ASP A 359 -2.76 30.34 16.21
CA ASP A 359 -2.20 30.33 17.56
C ASP A 359 -0.87 31.10 17.66
N LEU A 360 -0.12 31.24 16.56
CA LEU A 360 1.08 32.12 16.50
C LEU A 360 0.80 33.58 16.88
N TYR A 361 -0.47 34.02 16.85
CA TYR A 361 -0.89 35.37 17.26
C TYR A 361 -1.32 35.48 18.74
N ARG A 362 -1.29 34.39 19.52
CA ARG A 362 -1.56 34.42 20.97
C ARG A 362 -0.28 34.62 21.77
N GLU A 363 -0.35 35.41 22.83
CA GLU A 363 0.82 35.77 23.66
C GLU A 363 1.36 34.59 24.51
N ASP A 364 0.56 33.52 24.72
CA ASP A 364 0.90 32.33 25.51
C ASP A 364 1.23 31.12 24.61
N HIS A 365 2.44 31.09 24.03
CA HIS A 365 2.91 30.13 23.01
C HIS A 365 3.23 28.69 23.49
N LEU A 366 2.62 28.19 24.56
CA LEU A 366 3.07 26.92 25.17
C LEU A 366 2.35 25.67 24.64
N THR A 367 1.05 25.74 24.35
CA THR A 367 0.25 24.57 23.92
C THR A 367 -0.94 24.98 23.06
N LEU A 368 -1.09 24.38 21.87
CA LEU A 368 -2.23 24.60 20.98
C LEU A 368 -3.44 23.81 21.46
N THR A 369 -4.49 24.50 21.93
CA THR A 369 -5.73 23.84 22.33
C THR A 369 -6.65 23.62 21.13
N LEU A 370 -6.98 22.35 20.85
CA LEU A 370 -7.87 21.94 19.75
C LEU A 370 -9.29 21.68 20.25
N ALA A 371 -10.26 22.36 19.65
CA ALA A 371 -11.68 22.07 19.90
C ALA A 371 -12.14 20.81 19.14
N HIS A 372 -13.24 20.21 19.57
CA HIS A 372 -13.83 19.04 18.88
C HIS A 372 -14.08 19.29 17.39
N ALA A 373 -14.59 20.48 17.04
CA ALA A 373 -14.84 20.85 15.65
C ALA A 373 -13.54 20.93 14.81
N ASP A 374 -12.43 21.34 15.43
CA ASP A 374 -11.12 21.42 14.76
C ASP A 374 -10.60 20.02 14.40
N VAL A 375 -10.77 19.03 15.29
CA VAL A 375 -10.38 17.62 15.07
C VAL A 375 -11.27 16.94 14.02
N LEU A 376 -12.57 17.24 14.00
CA LEU A 376 -13.46 16.73 12.95
C LEU A 376 -13.08 17.28 11.57
N GLN A 377 -12.64 18.54 11.47
CA GLN A 377 -12.19 19.14 10.21
C GLN A 377 -10.90 18.52 9.67
N THR A 378 -10.04 17.94 10.53
CA THR A 378 -8.90 17.13 10.06
C THR A 378 -9.35 15.78 9.51
N GLY A 379 -10.62 15.41 9.74
CA GLY A 379 -11.17 14.11 9.35
C GLY A 379 -10.72 12.98 10.28
N LEU A 380 -10.45 13.29 11.55
CA LEU A 380 -10.07 12.32 12.59
C LEU A 380 -11.18 12.25 13.65
N GLU A 381 -11.19 11.19 14.45
CA GLU A 381 -12.15 11.00 15.53
C GLU A 381 -11.55 11.37 16.90
N MET A 382 -12.16 12.33 17.60
CA MET A 382 -11.64 12.85 18.87
C MET A 382 -11.60 11.83 20.02
N TYR A 383 -12.55 10.89 20.04
CA TYR A 383 -12.67 9.91 21.13
C TYR A 383 -11.82 8.66 20.89
N ASN A 384 -11.20 8.56 19.72
CA ASN A 384 -10.28 7.48 19.42
C ASN A 384 -8.87 7.88 19.88
N SER A 385 -8.30 7.10 20.81
CA SER A 385 -6.97 7.36 21.37
C SER A 385 -5.84 7.28 20.34
N HIS A 386 -5.99 6.49 19.28
CA HIS A 386 -5.02 6.40 18.20
C HIS A 386 -5.07 7.62 17.29
N ASP A 387 -6.26 8.12 16.95
CA ASP A 387 -6.43 9.35 16.16
C ASP A 387 -5.92 10.58 16.93
N GLU A 388 -6.21 10.66 18.24
CA GLU A 388 -5.68 11.70 19.13
C GLU A 388 -4.15 11.66 19.16
N LYS A 389 -3.57 10.47 19.37
CA LYS A 389 -2.11 10.28 19.39
C LYS A 389 -1.48 10.61 18.05
N PHE A 390 -2.07 10.14 16.94
CA PHE A 390 -1.59 10.45 15.60
C PHE A 390 -1.56 11.96 15.38
N LEU A 391 -2.64 12.67 15.73
CA LEU A 391 -2.69 14.12 15.57
C LEU A 391 -1.61 14.84 16.40
N HIS A 392 -1.36 14.36 17.62
CA HIS A 392 -0.28 14.86 18.48
C HIS A 392 1.08 14.63 17.83
N ASP A 393 1.41 13.38 17.49
CA ASP A 393 2.66 13.01 16.82
C ASP A 393 2.85 13.77 15.50
N TYR A 394 1.76 14.01 14.75
CA TYR A 394 1.77 14.73 13.48
C TYR A 394 2.08 16.21 13.64
N VAL A 395 1.41 16.89 14.59
CA VAL A 395 1.63 18.32 14.84
C VAL A 395 3.01 18.55 15.46
N GLU A 396 3.44 17.70 16.40
CA GLU A 396 4.78 17.77 16.99
C GLU A 396 5.84 17.56 15.90
N ARG A 397 5.70 16.55 15.04
CA ARG A 397 6.68 16.23 14.00
C ARG A 397 6.86 17.37 12.99
N TRP A 398 5.78 17.98 12.55
CA TRP A 398 5.79 18.89 11.39
C TRP A 398 5.78 20.38 11.76
N TRP A 399 5.27 20.72 12.95
CA TRP A 399 5.21 22.10 13.44
C TRP A 399 5.97 22.33 14.75
N ASN A 400 6.52 21.27 15.38
CA ASN A 400 7.22 21.36 16.67
C ASN A 400 6.38 22.08 17.75
N THR A 401 5.09 21.77 17.77
CA THR A 401 4.09 22.38 18.65
C THR A 401 3.39 21.29 19.43
N ASP A 402 3.30 21.47 20.75
CA ASP A 402 2.51 20.58 21.61
C ASP A 402 1.02 20.93 21.52
N ILE A 403 0.15 19.92 21.52
CA ILE A 403 -1.30 20.10 21.39
C ILE A 403 -2.04 19.56 22.61
N ASN A 404 -3.14 20.23 22.97
CA ASN A 404 -4.07 19.74 23.97
C ASN A 404 -5.48 19.67 23.37
N VAL A 405 -6.06 18.48 23.32
CA VAL A 405 -7.40 18.27 22.78
C VAL A 405 -8.42 18.57 23.89
N SER A 406 -9.19 19.65 23.76
CA SER A 406 -10.15 20.06 24.79
C SER A 406 -11.42 19.22 24.74
N TYR A 407 -11.59 18.29 25.67
CA TYR A 407 -12.86 17.60 25.87
C TYR A 407 -13.86 18.54 26.53
N LEU A 408 -14.90 18.93 25.80
CA LEU A 408 -16.05 19.62 26.37
C LEU A 408 -16.83 18.64 27.27
N GLY A 409 -16.37 18.44 28.51
CA GLY A 409 -17.14 17.93 29.66
C GLY A 409 -17.87 16.60 29.53
N LEU A 410 -17.76 15.87 28.42
CA LEU A 410 -18.40 14.59 28.19
C LEU A 410 -17.34 13.50 28.25
N PHE A 411 -17.59 12.54 29.13
CA PHE A 411 -16.66 11.53 29.63
C PHE A 411 -15.90 10.79 28.52
N LYS A 412 -14.58 10.67 28.69
CA LYS A 412 -13.75 9.66 28.02
C LYS A 412 -14.29 8.29 28.47
N CYS A 413 -14.97 7.54 27.60
CA CYS A 413 -15.28 6.14 27.91
C CYS A 413 -13.96 5.36 27.87
N CYS A 414 -13.54 4.87 29.04
CA CYS A 414 -12.34 4.07 29.25
C CYS A 414 -12.42 2.72 28.53
#